data_AF-A0A2M6Y210-F1
#
_entry.id   AF-A0A2M6Y210-F1
#
_cell.length_a   1.000
_cell.length_b   1.000
_cell.length_c   1.000
_cell.angle_alpha   90.00
_cell.angle_beta   90.00
_cell.angle_gamma   90.00
#
_symmetry.space_group_name_H-M   'P 1'
#
loop_
_entity.id
_entity.type
_entity.pdbx_description
1 polymer ?
#
loop_
_entity_poly.entity_id
_entity_poly.type
_entity_poly.pdbx_seq_one_letter_code
_entity_poly.pdbx_strand_id
1 'polypeptide(L)'
;MRRGGYTLCDASGFPVFVACCPRHRKGTDGKMKKGTGLSLLIRGGGITRSPLGLRLGESVLAAFGALPGSSGAFIELDLGRRGADKFGAVKGRGGRVCRHIGLKPRRYSVMPREELRGFFSGVARAALAVPVSALPAGGQAGPARRAAPKVLIFRSLLNSDRKASSSMHQASWYLASALKAAGARPVFSEIKLSVSGEDFEDGAQLSRLLRENRDIAFAALTLSEFYFQGAEKLAAFIKKELPGCRVAVGGIMPSLHPFHVLANMPSADLLVRGDGEKIFPRAVSILGRGAPDRAAERELLELEGFIYRDASRLIFSGAGLSNAGPDLDYGVLDFSLLDRRDVMQGGAFYLSRGCLSSCNFCVSLNKGRFRAVSAEKAGEWLKAYKERVRELFGAAAPARCLGLGFYDDDFFADRERALDILGRIKRCGLFAAFLQTGIRSFFRSGRLDSSFLRRLDSSFFRPSGGAAEEKTDIFIGTENFCDRELRTLGKGYGRKEIEAVTGALSAKGIRQSHHLIMSNVFTRVADLRENAAVIEALKKSYAPYFDILRPVTPGLYSFYGTASCRRVEEAGLAAYANMKTTLSVPGFKEYDYPVAGGDTPADRAAAKLLRTALSRLAAT
;
A
#
# COMPACT_ATOMS: atom_id res chain seq x y z
N MET A 1 48.91 28.38 18.33
CA MET A 1 48.76 29.41 17.28
C MET A 1 47.71 28.89 16.28
N ARG A 2 46.49 29.45 16.24
CA ARG A 2 46.02 30.54 15.33
C ARG A 2 46.36 30.23 13.85
N ARG A 3 45.51 30.41 12.82
CA ARG A 3 44.12 30.88 12.58
C ARG A 3 43.86 30.59 11.08
N GLY A 4 42.67 30.13 10.71
CA GLY A 4 41.77 30.84 9.76
C GLY A 4 41.51 29.96 8.53
N GLY A 5 40.31 29.77 7.99
CA GLY A 5 39.00 30.41 8.20
C GLY A 5 38.50 30.95 6.87
N TYR A 6 37.49 30.32 6.25
CA TYR A 6 36.43 30.98 5.50
C TYR A 6 35.15 30.15 5.55
N THR A 7 34.10 30.83 6.00
CA THR A 7 32.69 30.45 6.01
C THR A 7 32.04 31.06 4.76
N LEU A 8 31.05 30.39 4.15
CA LEU A 8 29.94 31.08 3.48
C LEU A 8 28.67 30.24 3.66
N CYS A 9 27.64 30.90 4.19
CA CYS A 9 26.29 30.43 4.38
C CYS A 9 25.58 30.17 3.04
N ASP A 10 24.58 29.28 3.05
CA ASP A 10 23.36 29.54 2.28
C ASP A 10 22.14 29.36 3.20
N ALA A 11 21.28 30.36 3.11
CA ALA A 11 20.05 30.58 3.82
C ALA A 11 18.89 30.00 3.01
N SER A 12 18.47 28.78 3.32
CA SER A 12 17.16 28.28 2.91
C SER A 12 16.56 27.46 4.04
N GLY A 13 15.79 28.15 4.89
CA GLY A 13 14.93 27.51 5.87
C GLY A 13 13.89 26.64 5.17
N PHE A 14 14.17 25.34 5.04
CA PHE A 14 13.22 24.28 4.72
C PHE A 14 13.52 23.05 5.59
N PRO A 15 12.49 22.40 6.18
CA PRO A 15 12.72 21.19 6.95
C PRO A 15 13.13 20.05 6.03
N VAL A 16 14.31 19.49 6.30
CA VAL A 16 14.78 18.21 5.76
C VAL A 16 13.81 17.12 6.19
N PHE A 17 12.91 16.71 5.29
CA PHE A 17 12.16 15.47 5.47
C PHE A 17 13.12 14.30 5.29
N VAL A 18 13.46 13.64 6.39
CA VAL A 18 14.11 12.33 6.36
C VAL A 18 13.14 11.35 5.72
N ALA A 19 13.30 11.14 4.41
CA ALA A 19 12.81 9.96 3.75
C ALA A 19 13.49 8.75 4.45
N CYS A 20 12.76 8.10 5.36
CA CYS A 20 13.14 6.81 5.91
C CYS A 20 13.06 5.77 4.79
N CYS A 21 14.06 5.78 3.90
CA CYS A 21 14.40 4.64 3.08
C CYS A 21 15.09 3.64 4.03
N PRO A 22 14.53 2.44 4.28
CA PRO A 22 15.24 1.45 5.06
C PRO A 22 16.40 0.92 4.19
N ARG A 23 17.57 1.58 4.27
CA ARG A 23 18.81 0.97 3.81
C ARG A 23 19.12 -0.19 4.75
N HIS A 24 18.65 -1.39 4.39
CA HIS A 24 19.11 -2.62 5.00
C HIS A 24 20.58 -2.84 4.62
N ARG A 25 21.51 -2.37 5.46
CA ARG A 25 22.88 -2.89 5.41
C ARG A 25 22.85 -4.33 5.88
N LYS A 26 23.22 -5.28 5.01
CA LYS A 26 23.58 -6.64 5.43
C LYS A 26 24.74 -6.52 6.43
N GLY A 27 24.50 -6.89 7.68
CA GLY A 27 25.59 -7.23 8.59
C GLY A 27 26.20 -8.57 8.16
N THR A 28 27.47 -8.78 8.49
CA THR A 28 28.28 -9.96 8.15
C THR A 28 27.74 -11.28 8.73
N ASP A 29 26.71 -11.25 9.58
CA ASP A 29 26.32 -12.41 10.40
C ASP A 29 24.97 -13.04 10.02
N GLY A 30 24.42 -12.76 8.83
CA GLY A 30 23.20 -13.43 8.33
C GLY A 30 21.90 -13.15 9.11
N LYS A 31 21.94 -12.45 10.25
CA LYS A 31 20.75 -12.02 11.01
C LYS A 31 20.22 -10.69 10.47
N MET A 32 18.96 -10.67 10.05
CA MET A 32 18.24 -9.43 9.73
C MET A 32 18.22 -8.51 10.97
N LYS A 33 18.86 -7.34 10.89
CA LYS A 33 18.63 -6.26 11.86
C LYS A 33 17.18 -5.79 11.71
N LYS A 34 16.35 -5.98 12.75
CA LYS A 34 15.00 -5.39 12.83
C LYS A 34 15.10 -3.89 12.60
N GLY A 35 14.25 -3.35 11.74
CA GLY A 35 14.14 -1.91 11.52
C GLY A 35 13.82 -1.19 12.83
N THR A 36 14.50 -0.08 13.10
CA THR A 36 14.31 0.69 14.32
C THR A 36 13.08 1.59 14.17
N GLY A 37 11.90 1.09 14.54
CA GLY A 37 10.68 1.88 14.62
C GLY A 37 10.42 2.37 16.04
N LEU A 38 10.18 3.68 16.21
CA LEU A 38 9.75 4.26 17.48
C LEU A 38 8.27 3.96 17.73
N SER A 39 7.91 3.70 19.00
CA SER A 39 6.52 3.54 19.43
C SER A 39 6.14 4.55 20.53
N LEU A 40 4.92 5.07 20.51
CA LEU A 40 4.41 6.14 21.36
C LEU A 40 2.95 5.85 21.77
N LEU A 41 2.64 5.92 23.06
CA LEU A 41 1.29 5.89 23.63
C LEU A 41 1.03 7.25 24.27
N ILE A 42 -0.12 7.85 23.99
CA ILE A 42 -0.59 9.08 24.63
C ILE A 42 -1.92 8.77 25.32
N ARG A 43 -2.08 9.14 26.60
CA ARG A 43 -3.33 9.05 27.38
C ARG A 43 -3.79 10.44 27.82
N GLY A 44 -5.10 10.69 27.83
CA GLY A 44 -5.71 11.90 28.39
C GLY A 44 -7.20 11.74 28.62
N GLY A 45 -7.68 12.17 29.79
CA GLY A 45 -9.10 12.15 30.15
C GLY A 45 -9.76 13.50 29.87
N GLY A 46 -10.86 13.46 29.12
CA GLY A 46 -11.60 14.65 28.70
C GLY A 46 -11.07 15.21 27.38
N ILE A 47 -12.00 15.71 26.57
CA ILE A 47 -11.68 16.58 25.43
C ILE A 47 -11.04 17.84 26.04
N THR A 48 -9.74 17.83 26.31
CA THR A 48 -8.98 19.06 26.30
C THR A 48 -9.00 19.51 24.85
N ARG A 49 -10.03 20.29 24.48
CA ARG A 49 -9.89 21.26 23.42
C ARG A 49 -8.65 22.04 23.79
N SER A 50 -7.54 21.76 23.13
CA SER A 50 -6.46 22.72 23.04
C SER A 50 -7.12 24.02 22.55
N PRO A 51 -6.95 25.16 23.24
CA PRO A 51 -7.37 26.46 22.73
C PRO A 51 -6.73 26.82 21.38
N LEU A 52 -5.87 25.96 20.83
CA LEU A 52 -5.15 26.09 19.56
C LEU A 52 -5.32 24.88 18.61
N GLY A 53 -6.21 23.91 18.89
CA GLY A 53 -6.42 22.76 17.98
C GLY A 53 -5.23 21.80 17.80
N LEU A 54 -4.12 21.98 18.54
CA LEU A 54 -2.90 21.20 18.38
C LEU A 54 -3.06 19.73 18.80
N ARG A 55 -2.78 18.81 17.85
CA ARG A 55 -2.50 17.39 18.11
C ARG A 55 -1.00 17.21 18.33
N LEU A 56 -0.62 16.64 19.47
CA LEU A 56 0.74 16.27 19.90
C LEU A 56 1.47 15.23 19.01
N GLY A 57 1.10 15.07 17.74
CA GLY A 57 1.66 14.04 16.85
C GLY A 57 3.03 14.43 16.30
N GLU A 58 3.08 15.38 15.38
CA GLU A 58 4.31 15.62 14.60
C GLU A 58 5.44 16.34 15.33
N SER A 59 5.17 17.34 16.16
CA SER A 59 6.24 18.04 16.90
C SER A 59 6.94 17.14 17.90
N VAL A 60 6.17 16.20 18.49
CA VAL A 60 6.63 15.14 19.38
C VAL A 60 7.40 14.12 18.54
N LEU A 61 6.79 13.56 17.50
CA LEU A 61 7.42 12.53 16.66
C LEU A 61 8.67 13.01 15.91
N ALA A 62 8.72 14.26 15.45
CA ALA A 62 9.91 14.87 14.85
C ALA A 62 11.04 15.08 15.88
N ALA A 63 10.70 15.48 17.11
CA ALA A 63 11.65 15.58 18.21
C ALA A 63 12.22 14.21 18.63
N PHE A 64 11.43 13.13 18.51
CA PHE A 64 11.87 11.77 18.83
C PHE A 64 12.50 11.01 17.65
N GLY A 65 12.16 11.36 16.41
CA GLY A 65 12.67 10.74 15.18
C GLY A 65 14.13 11.08 14.83
N ALA A 66 14.72 12.05 15.53
CA ALA A 66 16.10 12.47 15.35
C ALA A 66 17.10 11.75 16.30
N LEU A 67 16.67 10.77 17.10
CA LEU A 67 17.51 10.15 18.14
C LEU A 67 18.11 8.80 17.69
N PRO A 68 19.43 8.71 17.47
CA PRO A 68 20.10 7.45 17.18
C PRO A 68 20.06 6.50 18.40
N GLY A 69 19.79 5.20 18.17
CA GLY A 69 20.01 4.13 19.17
C GLY A 69 18.81 3.68 20.03
N SER A 70 17.60 4.20 19.80
CA SER A 70 16.40 3.88 20.60
C SER A 70 15.61 2.65 20.11
N SER A 71 16.29 1.58 19.72
CA SER A 71 15.62 0.35 19.24
C SER A 71 14.79 -0.30 20.36
N GLY A 72 13.47 -0.43 20.17
CA GLY A 72 12.58 -1.16 21.08
C GLY A 72 12.13 -0.41 22.33
N ALA A 73 12.39 0.91 22.41
CA ALA A 73 11.82 1.76 23.46
C ALA A 73 10.43 2.27 23.03
N PHE A 74 9.48 2.29 23.96
CA PHE A 74 8.20 2.99 23.77
C PHE A 74 8.00 4.07 24.83
N ILE A 75 7.31 5.13 24.45
CA ILE A 75 7.11 6.30 25.30
C ILE A 75 5.63 6.41 25.65
N GLU A 76 5.32 6.63 26.91
CA GLU A 76 3.96 6.89 27.39
C GLU A 76 3.85 8.37 27.81
N LEU A 77 3.01 9.15 27.14
CA LEU A 77 2.67 10.52 27.50
C LEU A 77 1.32 10.55 28.23
N ASP A 78 1.32 10.90 29.52
CA ASP A 78 0.10 11.03 30.33
C ASP A 78 -0.29 12.51 30.48
N LEU A 79 -1.33 12.92 29.77
CA LEU A 79 -1.90 14.27 29.69
C LEU A 79 -3.11 14.37 30.62
N GLY A 80 -2.88 14.34 31.93
CA GLY A 80 -4.00 14.35 32.88
C GLY A 80 -3.65 14.43 34.36
N ARG A 81 -2.37 14.37 34.74
CA ARG A 81 -1.98 14.41 36.16
C ARG A 81 -1.99 15.83 36.72
N ARG A 82 -2.62 16.00 37.88
CA ARG A 82 -2.39 17.17 38.76
C ARG A 82 -0.98 17.01 39.38
N GLY A 83 -0.10 18.00 39.21
CA GLY A 83 1.26 17.99 39.77
C GLY A 83 2.32 18.61 38.84
N ALA A 84 3.59 18.45 39.20
CA ALA A 84 4.74 18.80 38.35
C ALA A 84 4.95 17.77 37.23
N ASP A 85 5.61 18.16 36.14
CA ASP A 85 6.00 17.24 35.05
C ASP A 85 6.84 16.10 35.63
N LYS A 86 6.55 14.86 35.25
CA LYS A 86 7.25 13.67 35.76
C LYS A 86 7.92 12.93 34.61
N PHE A 87 9.21 12.70 34.72
CA PHE A 87 10.01 11.91 33.79
C PHE A 87 10.49 10.66 34.50
N GLY A 88 10.21 9.48 33.95
CA GLY A 88 10.67 8.22 34.53
C GLY A 88 10.69 7.08 33.52
N ALA A 89 11.54 6.09 33.75
CA ALA A 89 11.51 4.84 33.00
C ALA A 89 10.64 3.81 33.76
N VAL A 90 9.80 3.08 33.03
CA VAL A 90 9.03 1.94 33.53
C VAL A 90 9.41 0.74 32.67
N LYS A 91 9.64 -0.45 33.20
CA LYS A 91 9.92 -1.62 32.34
C LYS A 91 8.58 -2.26 31.91
N GLY A 92 8.35 -2.40 30.60
CA GLY A 92 7.18 -3.13 30.08
C GLY A 92 7.41 -4.65 30.14
N ARG A 93 6.33 -5.45 30.19
CA ARG A 93 6.43 -6.91 29.98
C ARG A 93 6.98 -7.18 28.57
N GLY A 94 7.99 -8.05 28.46
CA GLY A 94 8.66 -8.39 27.20
C GLY A 94 10.06 -7.78 27.02
N GLY A 95 10.62 -7.13 28.03
CA GLY A 95 11.99 -6.59 27.98
C GLY A 95 12.14 -5.23 27.30
N ARG A 96 11.04 -4.65 26.78
CA ARG A 96 11.03 -3.29 26.22
C ARG A 96 11.03 -2.24 27.34
N VAL A 97 11.90 -1.25 27.20
CA VAL A 97 11.95 -0.09 28.12
C VAL A 97 10.79 0.84 27.78
N CYS A 98 9.84 1.01 28.70
CA CYS A 98 8.85 2.07 28.65
C CYS A 98 9.45 3.33 29.27
N ARG A 99 9.19 4.49 28.68
CA ARG A 99 9.53 5.78 29.29
C ARG A 99 8.26 6.57 29.49
N HIS A 100 7.90 6.75 30.75
CA HIS A 100 6.69 7.46 31.15
C HIS A 100 7.02 8.94 31.34
N ILE A 101 6.26 9.79 30.66
CA ILE A 101 6.34 11.23 30.74
C ILE A 101 4.94 11.74 31.10
N GLY A 102 4.78 12.26 32.32
CA GLY A 102 3.57 12.98 32.72
C GLY A 102 3.74 14.46 32.42
N LEU A 103 2.85 15.05 31.63
CA LEU A 103 2.93 16.44 31.21
C LEU A 103 1.71 17.24 31.70
N LYS A 104 1.93 18.45 32.22
CA LYS A 104 0.86 19.30 32.77
C LYS A 104 0.06 20.03 31.67
N PRO A 105 -1.28 19.84 31.56
CA PRO A 105 -2.07 20.36 30.43
C PRO A 105 -1.97 21.88 30.18
N ARG A 106 -1.77 22.70 31.22
CA ARG A 106 -1.80 24.18 31.13
C ARG A 106 -0.56 24.83 30.52
N ARG A 107 0.58 24.14 30.42
CA ARG A 107 1.84 24.74 29.93
C ARG A 107 1.93 24.78 28.40
N TYR A 108 1.27 23.85 27.71
CA TYR A 108 1.43 23.65 26.26
C TYR A 108 0.36 24.37 25.42
N SER A 109 -0.70 24.86 26.05
CA SER A 109 -1.77 25.60 25.37
C SER A 109 -1.37 27.01 24.92
N VAL A 110 -0.21 27.50 25.36
CA VAL A 110 0.29 28.86 25.13
C VAL A 110 1.69 28.89 24.50
N MET A 111 2.25 27.73 24.18
CA MET A 111 3.65 27.59 23.75
C MET A 111 3.73 27.67 22.21
N PRO A 112 4.59 28.53 21.64
CA PRO A 112 4.88 28.55 20.21
C PRO A 112 5.39 27.19 19.70
N ARG A 113 5.13 26.88 18.43
CA ARG A 113 5.46 25.58 17.82
C ARG A 113 6.94 25.19 17.95
N GLU A 114 7.84 26.17 17.85
CA GLU A 114 9.28 25.96 17.98
C GLU A 114 9.72 25.64 19.41
N GLU A 115 9.11 26.29 20.40
CA GLU A 115 9.35 26.03 21.81
C GLU A 115 8.79 24.66 22.23
N LEU A 116 7.63 24.26 21.68
CA LEU A 116 7.10 22.90 21.80
C LEU A 116 8.07 21.85 21.25
N ARG A 117 8.63 22.07 20.05
CA ARG A 117 9.64 21.18 19.46
C ARG A 117 10.90 21.10 20.33
N GLY A 118 11.39 22.24 20.81
CA GLY A 118 12.54 22.32 21.72
C GLY A 118 12.30 21.58 23.03
N PHE A 119 11.14 21.78 23.65
CA PHE A 119 10.71 21.10 24.87
C PHE A 119 10.69 19.58 24.68
N PHE A 120 9.97 19.08 23.68
CA PHE A 120 9.89 17.64 23.41
C PHE A 120 11.24 17.03 23.04
N SER A 121 12.10 17.78 22.35
CA SER A 121 13.48 17.35 22.05
C SER A 121 14.33 17.26 23.33
N GLY A 122 14.18 18.21 24.25
CA GLY A 122 14.84 18.19 25.57
C GLY A 122 14.36 17.04 26.44
N VAL A 123 13.06 16.80 26.47
CA VAL A 123 12.44 15.64 27.15
C VAL A 123 12.97 14.33 26.59
N ALA A 124 13.09 14.22 25.27
CA ALA A 124 13.60 13.04 24.60
C ALA A 124 15.07 12.74 24.95
N ARG A 125 15.91 13.78 25.03
CA ARG A 125 17.32 13.68 25.47
C ARG A 125 17.44 13.31 26.95
N ALA A 126 16.67 13.95 27.84
CA ALA A 126 16.69 13.65 29.27
C ALA A 126 16.24 12.20 29.56
N ALA A 127 15.23 11.72 28.83
CA ALA A 127 14.73 10.36 28.96
C ALA A 127 15.76 9.28 28.55
N LEU A 128 16.78 9.63 27.73
CA LEU A 128 17.88 8.74 27.31
C LEU A 128 18.98 8.57 28.37
N ALA A 129 19.06 9.42 29.38
CA ALA A 129 20.19 9.49 30.31
C ALA A 129 20.05 8.63 31.60
N VAL A 130 18.96 7.86 31.76
CA VAL A 130 18.65 7.14 33.02
C VAL A 130 19.02 5.64 32.95
N PRO A 131 19.88 5.11 33.85
CA PRO A 131 20.29 3.70 33.88
C PRO A 131 19.24 2.74 34.48
N VAL A 132 19.29 1.45 34.11
CA VAL A 132 18.23 0.44 34.35
C VAL A 132 18.70 -0.67 35.32
N SER A 133 17.95 -0.92 36.41
CA SER A 133 18.15 -2.05 37.34
C SER A 133 16.89 -2.96 37.48
N ALA A 134 16.99 -4.10 38.18
CA ALA A 134 16.25 -5.35 37.92
C ALA A 134 15.22 -5.85 38.98
N LEU A 135 14.26 -6.70 38.51
CA LEU A 135 13.32 -7.67 39.19
C LEU A 135 12.14 -7.15 40.07
N PRO A 136 11.05 -7.94 40.34
CA PRO A 136 10.54 -9.20 39.77
C PRO A 136 9.05 -9.15 39.24
N ALA A 137 8.52 -10.31 38.81
CA ALA A 137 7.32 -10.55 37.99
C ALA A 137 5.98 -10.73 38.75
N GLY A 138 4.84 -10.54 38.06
CA GLY A 138 3.53 -10.97 38.59
C GLY A 138 2.37 -10.97 37.59
N GLY A 139 1.76 -12.16 37.36
CA GLY A 139 0.33 -12.45 37.18
C GLY A 139 -0.37 -12.24 35.82
N GLN A 140 -0.84 -13.30 35.16
CA GLN A 140 -1.84 -13.23 34.06
C GLN A 140 -3.21 -13.61 34.62
N ALA A 141 -4.28 -12.93 34.16
CA ALA A 141 -5.66 -13.36 34.35
C ALA A 141 -6.28 -13.65 32.96
N GLY A 142 -6.93 -14.80 32.81
CA GLY A 142 -7.51 -15.28 31.55
C GLY A 142 -8.89 -14.67 31.25
N PRO A 143 -9.34 -14.60 29.98
CA PRO A 143 -10.61 -14.00 29.64
C PRO A 143 -11.73 -15.04 29.36
N ALA A 144 -12.92 -14.74 29.85
CA ALA A 144 -14.17 -15.43 29.53
C ALA A 144 -14.47 -15.41 28.01
N ARG A 145 -15.13 -16.48 27.52
CA ARG A 145 -15.54 -16.66 26.11
C ARG A 145 -16.54 -15.59 25.66
N ARG A 146 -16.05 -14.50 25.07
CA ARG A 146 -16.86 -13.56 24.29
C ARG A 146 -17.04 -14.08 22.87
N ALA A 147 -18.17 -13.75 22.25
CA ALA A 147 -18.44 -14.05 20.85
C ALA A 147 -17.36 -13.46 19.93
N ALA A 148 -17.05 -14.18 18.86
CA ALA A 148 -16.07 -13.76 17.84
C ALA A 148 -16.42 -12.37 17.26
N PRO A 149 -15.47 -11.42 17.23
CA PRO A 149 -15.74 -10.07 16.74
C PRO A 149 -16.13 -10.10 15.25
N LYS A 150 -17.23 -9.43 14.90
CA LYS A 150 -17.65 -9.23 13.51
C LYS A 150 -16.89 -8.07 12.87
N VAL A 151 -16.46 -8.27 11.63
CA VAL A 151 -15.69 -7.29 10.85
C VAL A 151 -16.36 -7.07 9.50
N LEU A 152 -16.81 -5.85 9.22
CA LEU A 152 -17.32 -5.45 7.92
C LEU A 152 -16.16 -5.37 6.92
N ILE A 153 -16.29 -6.09 5.81
CA ILE A 153 -15.35 -6.11 4.69
C ILE A 153 -16.13 -5.83 3.40
N PHE A 154 -15.57 -5.03 2.52
CA PHE A 154 -16.15 -4.76 1.21
C PHE A 154 -15.63 -5.77 0.22
N ARG A 155 -16.53 -6.46 -0.49
CA ARG A 155 -16.11 -7.47 -1.47
C ARG A 155 -15.23 -6.87 -2.55
N SER A 156 -15.63 -5.72 -3.09
CA SER A 156 -14.83 -4.93 -4.01
C SER A 156 -15.18 -3.46 -3.82
N LEU A 157 -14.37 -2.74 -3.04
CA LEU A 157 -14.68 -1.35 -2.66
C LEU A 157 -14.56 -0.35 -3.82
N LEU A 158 -13.68 -0.60 -4.78
CA LEU A 158 -13.47 0.32 -5.91
C LEU A 158 -14.44 0.00 -7.06
N ASN A 159 -15.14 1.02 -7.59
CA ASN A 159 -15.82 0.92 -8.87
C ASN A 159 -14.84 1.25 -10.01
N SER A 160 -14.95 0.54 -11.13
CA SER A 160 -14.15 0.77 -12.33
C SER A 160 -15.08 1.03 -13.50
N ASP A 161 -14.63 1.78 -14.51
CA ASP A 161 -15.42 2.06 -15.74
C ASP A 161 -15.85 0.81 -16.52
N ARG A 162 -15.23 -0.35 -16.23
CA ARG A 162 -15.64 -1.65 -16.78
C ARG A 162 -16.75 -2.26 -15.93
N LYS A 163 -17.75 -2.90 -16.58
CA LYS A 163 -18.88 -3.64 -15.96
C LYS A 163 -18.51 -4.09 -14.54
N ALA A 164 -19.10 -3.42 -13.55
CA ALA A 164 -18.72 -3.53 -12.16
C ALA A 164 -18.66 -5.02 -11.76
N SER A 165 -17.46 -5.58 -11.59
CA SER A 165 -17.35 -7.00 -11.23
C SER A 165 -18.01 -7.23 -9.88
N SER A 166 -18.88 -8.23 -9.80
CA SER A 166 -19.49 -8.69 -8.54
C SER A 166 -18.59 -9.69 -7.80
N SER A 167 -17.42 -10.02 -8.37
CA SER A 167 -16.43 -10.91 -7.76
C SER A 167 -15.73 -10.25 -6.58
N MET A 168 -15.38 -11.05 -5.58
CA MET A 168 -14.55 -10.64 -4.46
C MET A 168 -13.17 -10.21 -4.96
N HIS A 169 -12.79 -8.98 -4.60
CA HIS A 169 -11.45 -8.48 -4.82
C HIS A 169 -10.46 -9.26 -3.96
N GLN A 170 -9.31 -9.56 -4.55
CA GLN A 170 -8.35 -10.47 -3.95
C GLN A 170 -7.81 -9.99 -2.60
N ALA A 171 -7.53 -8.70 -2.43
CA ALA A 171 -7.09 -8.14 -1.15
C ALA A 171 -8.16 -8.35 -0.05
N SER A 172 -9.45 -8.25 -0.40
CA SER A 172 -10.55 -8.53 0.52
C SER A 172 -10.60 -10.01 0.89
N TRP A 173 -10.39 -10.91 -0.07
CA TRP A 173 -10.33 -12.35 0.19
C TRP A 173 -9.17 -12.73 1.11
N TYR A 174 -7.97 -12.21 0.85
CA TYR A 174 -6.78 -12.47 1.66
C TYR A 174 -6.98 -11.98 3.10
N LEU A 175 -7.51 -10.76 3.27
CA LEU A 175 -7.78 -10.20 4.59
C LEU A 175 -8.89 -10.97 5.32
N ALA A 176 -9.98 -11.31 4.63
CA ALA A 176 -11.10 -12.07 5.21
C ALA A 176 -10.66 -13.48 5.66
N SER A 177 -9.82 -14.14 4.86
CA SER A 177 -9.24 -15.44 5.20
C SER A 177 -8.39 -15.37 6.47
N ALA A 178 -7.51 -14.37 6.56
CA ALA A 178 -6.68 -14.15 7.73
C ALA A 178 -7.50 -13.80 8.98
N LEU A 179 -8.56 -12.99 8.83
CA LEU A 179 -9.48 -12.65 9.92
C LEU A 179 -10.23 -13.90 10.42
N LYS A 180 -10.76 -14.72 9.51
CA LYS A 180 -11.46 -15.95 9.87
C LYS A 180 -10.52 -16.96 10.54
N ALA A 181 -9.29 -17.10 10.05
CA ALA A 181 -8.26 -17.92 10.69
C ALA A 181 -7.90 -17.45 12.11
N ALA A 182 -7.98 -16.15 12.37
CA ALA A 182 -7.80 -15.57 13.71
C ALA A 182 -9.05 -15.61 14.60
N GLY A 183 -10.14 -16.23 14.11
CA GLY A 183 -11.40 -16.38 14.85
C GLY A 183 -12.34 -15.18 14.78
N ALA A 184 -12.10 -14.20 13.90
CA ALA A 184 -13.07 -13.13 13.62
C ALA A 184 -14.11 -13.59 12.58
N ARG A 185 -15.24 -12.87 12.51
CA ARG A 185 -16.34 -13.17 11.56
C ARG A 185 -16.46 -12.06 10.51
N PRO A 186 -16.00 -12.28 9.27
CA PRO A 186 -16.24 -11.35 8.18
C PRO A 186 -17.74 -11.20 7.87
N VAL A 187 -18.19 -9.96 7.70
CA VAL A 187 -19.49 -9.59 7.14
C VAL A 187 -19.23 -8.83 5.85
N PHE A 188 -19.78 -9.29 4.73
CA PHE A 188 -19.47 -8.74 3.42
C PHE A 188 -20.49 -7.67 3.00
N SER A 189 -19.99 -6.55 2.50
CA SER A 189 -20.76 -5.50 1.84
C SER A 189 -20.45 -5.45 0.35
N GLU A 190 -21.47 -5.18 -0.45
CA GLU A 190 -21.38 -5.02 -1.92
C GLU A 190 -21.13 -3.56 -2.33
N ILE A 191 -21.10 -2.63 -1.36
CA ILE A 191 -20.94 -1.19 -1.58
C ILE A 191 -19.62 -0.89 -2.30
N LYS A 192 -19.72 0.05 -3.23
CA LYS A 192 -18.59 0.57 -4.02
C LYS A 192 -18.48 2.07 -3.86
N LEU A 193 -17.26 2.57 -4.03
CA LEU A 193 -16.97 4.00 -4.20
C LEU A 193 -17.24 4.39 -5.65
N SER A 194 -17.78 5.59 -5.87
CA SER A 194 -18.02 6.11 -7.21
C SER A 194 -16.73 6.15 -8.03
N VAL A 195 -16.86 6.15 -9.36
CA VAL A 195 -15.72 6.31 -10.29
C VAL A 195 -14.96 7.61 -10.02
N SER A 196 -15.67 8.69 -9.66
CA SER A 196 -15.04 9.96 -9.28
C SER A 196 -14.22 9.87 -7.99
N GLY A 197 -14.45 8.83 -7.17
CA GLY A 197 -13.84 8.64 -5.87
C GLY A 197 -14.36 9.60 -4.78
N GLU A 198 -15.41 10.37 -5.09
CA GLU A 198 -15.93 11.44 -4.24
C GLU A 198 -17.09 10.99 -3.35
N ASP A 199 -17.76 9.89 -3.68
CA ASP A 199 -18.87 9.36 -2.90
C ASP A 199 -18.91 7.82 -2.91
N PHE A 200 -19.84 7.23 -2.16
CA PHE A 200 -20.16 5.82 -2.22
C PHE A 200 -21.60 5.61 -2.71
N GLU A 201 -21.81 4.50 -3.40
CA GLU A 201 -23.12 4.16 -3.98
C GLU A 201 -23.94 3.32 -2.99
N ASP A 202 -25.27 3.37 -3.12
CA ASP A 202 -26.21 2.45 -2.47
C ASP A 202 -26.26 2.44 -0.93
N GLY A 203 -26.16 3.63 -0.31
CA GLY A 203 -26.15 3.76 1.15
C GLY A 203 -27.37 3.19 1.89
N ALA A 204 -28.53 3.07 1.24
CA ALA A 204 -29.70 2.40 1.82
C ALA A 204 -29.46 0.90 2.05
N GLN A 205 -28.80 0.23 1.11
CA GLN A 205 -28.39 -1.18 1.26
C GLN A 205 -27.42 -1.33 2.43
N LEU A 206 -26.45 -0.43 2.56
CA LEU A 206 -25.51 -0.42 3.69
C LEU A 206 -26.24 -0.23 5.02
N SER A 207 -27.13 0.76 5.14
CA SER A 207 -27.93 0.97 6.34
C SER A 207 -28.73 -0.28 6.74
N ARG A 208 -29.31 -0.99 5.78
CA ARG A 208 -30.00 -2.26 6.06
C ARG A 208 -29.05 -3.30 6.63
N LEU A 209 -27.91 -3.53 5.98
CA LEU A 209 -26.91 -4.49 6.44
C LEU A 209 -26.38 -4.17 7.84
N LEU A 210 -26.11 -2.88 8.12
CA LEU A 210 -25.63 -2.43 9.43
C LEU A 210 -26.72 -2.55 10.51
N ARG A 211 -28.00 -2.35 10.18
CA ARG A 211 -29.13 -2.60 11.11
C ARG A 211 -29.28 -4.07 11.46
N GLU A 212 -29.12 -4.95 10.49
CA GLU A 212 -29.17 -6.41 10.69
C GLU A 212 -27.93 -6.96 11.43
N ASN A 213 -26.83 -6.18 11.50
CA ASN A 213 -25.57 -6.56 12.13
C ASN A 213 -25.04 -5.48 13.10
N ARG A 214 -25.84 -5.13 14.12
CA ARG A 214 -25.48 -4.11 15.13
C ARG A 214 -24.21 -4.42 15.94
N ASP A 215 -23.78 -5.68 15.95
CA ASP A 215 -22.62 -6.19 16.67
C ASP A 215 -21.32 -6.19 15.85
N ILE A 216 -21.31 -5.55 14.65
CA ILE A 216 -20.07 -5.27 13.92
C ILE A 216 -19.17 -4.37 14.77
N ALA A 217 -17.98 -4.89 15.11
CA ALA A 217 -17.00 -4.20 15.94
C ALA A 217 -16.00 -3.38 15.12
N PHE A 218 -15.76 -3.78 13.86
CA PHE A 218 -14.78 -3.14 12.97
C PHE A 218 -15.31 -3.04 11.54
N ALA A 219 -14.90 -2.00 10.81
CA ALA A 219 -15.04 -1.91 9.36
C ALA A 219 -13.67 -1.71 8.72
N ALA A 220 -13.32 -2.53 7.72
CA ALA A 220 -12.02 -2.50 7.06
C ALA A 220 -12.10 -1.83 5.68
N LEU A 221 -11.37 -0.73 5.50
CA LEU A 221 -11.26 0.03 4.27
C LEU A 221 -9.84 -0.05 3.71
N THR A 222 -9.72 -0.31 2.41
CA THR A 222 -8.49 -0.01 1.68
C THR A 222 -8.56 1.45 1.24
N LEU A 223 -7.43 2.17 1.30
CA LEU A 223 -7.34 3.59 0.98
C LEU A 223 -6.24 3.87 -0.04
N SER A 224 -6.64 4.53 -1.11
CA SER A 224 -5.76 5.18 -2.09
C SER A 224 -6.15 6.65 -2.21
N GLU A 225 -5.28 7.47 -2.81
CA GLU A 225 -5.56 8.90 -2.94
C GLU A 225 -6.74 9.20 -3.88
N PHE A 226 -6.97 8.35 -4.90
CA PHE A 226 -7.98 8.59 -5.92
C PHE A 226 -9.41 8.67 -5.37
N TYR A 227 -9.67 8.01 -4.24
CA TYR A 227 -11.01 7.91 -3.65
C TYR A 227 -11.03 8.27 -2.17
N PHE A 228 -10.06 9.08 -1.72
CA PHE A 228 -9.90 9.45 -0.31
C PHE A 228 -11.18 10.04 0.29
N GLN A 229 -11.80 10.99 -0.43
CA GLN A 229 -13.00 11.70 0.04
C GLN A 229 -14.20 10.75 0.17
N GLY A 230 -14.44 9.90 -0.83
CA GLY A 230 -15.49 8.87 -0.77
C GLY A 230 -15.27 7.88 0.38
N ALA A 231 -14.03 7.48 0.64
CA ALA A 231 -13.70 6.62 1.77
C ALA A 231 -13.93 7.28 3.14
N GLU A 232 -13.62 8.57 3.31
CA GLU A 232 -13.94 9.31 4.55
C GLU A 232 -15.45 9.46 4.73
N LYS A 233 -16.21 9.79 3.68
CA LYS A 233 -17.68 9.85 3.75
C LYS A 233 -18.28 8.50 4.16
N LEU A 234 -17.81 7.41 3.57
CA LEU A 234 -18.23 6.05 3.91
C LEU A 234 -17.89 5.69 5.36
N ALA A 235 -16.67 6.02 5.81
CA ALA A 235 -16.25 5.81 7.19
C ALA A 235 -17.12 6.60 8.19
N ALA A 236 -17.40 7.87 7.89
CA ALA A 236 -18.26 8.72 8.70
C ALA A 236 -19.69 8.17 8.77
N PHE A 237 -20.22 7.71 7.63
CA PHE A 237 -21.53 7.09 7.55
C PHE A 237 -21.63 5.83 8.42
N ILE A 238 -20.64 4.93 8.34
CA ILE A 238 -20.60 3.72 9.18
C ILE A 238 -20.61 4.09 10.66
N LYS A 239 -19.83 5.09 11.08
CA LYS A 239 -19.78 5.51 12.50
C LYS A 239 -21.07 6.18 12.95
N LYS A 240 -21.77 6.89 12.06
CA LYS A 240 -23.09 7.45 12.35
C LYS A 240 -24.11 6.33 12.61
N GLU A 241 -24.14 5.32 11.76
CA GLU A 241 -25.06 4.18 11.88
C GLU A 241 -24.67 3.22 13.02
N LEU A 242 -23.38 3.01 13.24
CA LEU A 242 -22.77 2.14 14.25
C LEU A 242 -21.70 2.90 15.06
N PRO A 243 -22.07 3.70 16.08
CA PRO A 243 -21.12 4.48 16.87
C PRO A 243 -20.04 3.67 17.60
N GLY A 244 -20.31 2.39 17.87
CA GLY A 244 -19.34 1.47 18.48
C GLY A 244 -18.39 0.78 17.49
N CYS A 245 -18.62 0.93 16.18
CA CYS A 245 -17.78 0.34 15.14
C CYS A 245 -16.50 1.14 14.96
N ARG A 246 -15.36 0.47 15.05
CA ARG A 246 -14.04 1.08 14.77
C ARG A 246 -13.71 0.98 13.29
N VAL A 247 -13.35 2.09 12.67
CA VAL A 247 -12.95 2.10 11.25
C VAL A 247 -11.45 1.87 11.14
N ALA A 248 -11.11 0.81 10.41
CA ALA A 248 -9.76 0.37 10.09
C ALA A 248 -9.39 0.71 8.66
N VAL A 249 -8.21 1.30 8.47
CA VAL A 249 -7.77 1.76 7.15
C VAL A 249 -6.39 1.20 6.82
N GLY A 250 -6.29 0.48 5.70
CA GLY A 250 -5.06 -0.04 5.13
C GLY A 250 -4.87 0.42 3.67
N GLY A 251 -3.83 -0.07 2.99
CA GLY A 251 -3.56 0.28 1.59
C GLY A 251 -2.41 1.28 1.41
N ILE A 252 -2.26 1.81 0.20
CA ILE A 252 -1.09 2.60 -0.22
C ILE A 252 -0.96 3.89 0.59
N MET A 253 -2.06 4.65 0.73
CA MET A 253 -2.05 5.95 1.41
C MET A 253 -1.64 5.87 2.89
N PRO A 254 -2.27 5.05 3.76
CA PRO A 254 -1.86 4.98 5.16
C PRO A 254 -0.46 4.39 5.30
N SER A 255 -0.03 3.56 4.34
CA SER A 255 1.31 2.98 4.34
C SER A 255 2.39 4.01 3.99
N LEU A 256 2.17 4.90 3.02
CA LEU A 256 3.16 5.92 2.62
C LEU A 256 3.07 7.19 3.47
N HIS A 257 1.84 7.65 3.73
CA HIS A 257 1.54 8.97 4.28
C HIS A 257 0.62 8.86 5.52
N PRO A 258 0.99 8.07 6.56
CA PRO A 258 0.10 7.76 7.68
C PRO A 258 -0.40 8.99 8.45
N PHE A 259 0.42 10.03 8.58
CA PHE A 259 0.05 11.23 9.33
C PHE A 259 -0.92 12.11 8.55
N HIS A 260 -0.75 12.23 7.23
CA HIS A 260 -1.72 12.88 6.35
C HIS A 260 -3.08 12.17 6.42
N VAL A 261 -3.10 10.83 6.38
CA VAL A 261 -4.34 10.07 6.54
C VAL A 261 -4.96 10.31 7.92
N LEU A 262 -4.18 10.20 8.99
CA LEU A 262 -4.69 10.40 10.36
C LEU A 262 -5.25 11.82 10.59
N ALA A 263 -4.66 12.82 9.94
CA ALA A 263 -5.09 14.21 10.00
C ALA A 263 -6.36 14.45 9.17
N ASN A 264 -6.37 14.00 7.92
CA ASN A 264 -7.43 14.30 6.94
C ASN A 264 -8.62 13.30 6.95
N MET A 265 -8.49 12.15 7.63
CA MET A 265 -9.54 11.12 7.72
C MET A 265 -10.01 10.94 9.18
N PRO A 266 -10.71 11.93 9.78
CA PRO A 266 -11.08 11.93 11.19
C PRO A 266 -11.97 10.73 11.58
N SER A 267 -12.63 10.07 10.64
CA SER A 267 -13.41 8.86 10.91
C SER A 267 -12.56 7.61 11.13
N ALA A 268 -11.31 7.55 10.65
CA ALA A 268 -10.43 6.39 10.83
C ALA A 268 -9.98 6.22 12.29
N ASP A 269 -10.24 5.09 12.93
CA ASP A 269 -9.81 4.80 14.30
C ASP A 269 -8.48 4.06 14.35
N LEU A 270 -8.16 3.29 13.31
CA LEU A 270 -6.89 2.57 13.23
C LEU A 270 -6.34 2.52 11.81
N LEU A 271 -5.02 2.61 11.68
CA LEU A 271 -4.29 2.51 10.43
C LEU A 271 -3.33 1.32 10.48
N VAL A 272 -3.27 0.57 9.39
CA VAL A 272 -2.31 -0.51 9.18
C VAL A 272 -1.44 -0.18 7.98
N ARG A 273 -0.13 -0.06 8.21
CA ARG A 273 0.88 0.25 7.19
C ARG A 273 1.54 -1.02 6.68
N GLY A 274 1.49 -1.31 5.38
CA GLY A 274 2.05 -2.54 4.79
C GLY A 274 1.03 -3.68 4.68
N ASP A 275 1.49 -4.91 4.91
CA ASP A 275 0.67 -6.13 4.79
C ASP A 275 -0.44 -6.16 5.88
N GLY A 276 -1.72 -6.22 5.50
CA GLY A 276 -2.82 -6.18 6.47
C GLY A 276 -3.03 -7.49 7.24
N GLU A 277 -2.61 -8.61 6.65
CA GLU A 277 -3.08 -9.95 6.97
C GLU A 277 -2.58 -10.48 8.33
N LYS A 278 -1.48 -9.94 8.87
CA LYS A 278 -1.01 -10.30 10.21
C LYS A 278 -1.43 -9.31 11.27
N ILE A 279 -1.31 -8.02 10.96
CA ILE A 279 -1.46 -6.95 11.93
C ILE A 279 -2.94 -6.72 12.26
N PHE A 280 -3.80 -6.68 11.24
CA PHE A 280 -5.20 -6.35 11.46
C PHE A 280 -5.96 -7.43 12.25
N PRO A 281 -5.85 -8.75 11.95
CA PRO A 281 -6.50 -9.77 12.77
C PRO A 281 -6.04 -9.78 14.23
N ARG A 282 -4.75 -9.48 14.47
CA ARG A 282 -4.24 -9.36 15.83
C ARG A 282 -4.80 -8.13 16.55
N ALA A 283 -4.90 -6.98 15.87
CA ALA A 283 -5.56 -5.79 16.40
C ALA A 283 -7.04 -6.06 16.73
N VAL A 284 -7.77 -6.79 15.86
CA VAL A 284 -9.17 -7.20 16.09
C VAL A 284 -9.29 -8.11 17.32
N SER A 285 -8.37 -9.06 17.51
CA SER A 285 -8.37 -9.95 18.70
C SER A 285 -8.12 -9.19 20.01
N ILE A 286 -7.27 -8.17 19.97
CA ILE A 286 -6.96 -7.33 21.14
C ILE A 286 -8.13 -6.37 21.44
N LEU A 287 -8.55 -5.59 20.45
CA LEU A 287 -9.53 -4.51 20.58
C LEU A 287 -10.99 -5.00 20.57
N GLY A 288 -11.25 -6.20 20.06
CA GLY A 288 -12.58 -6.84 20.11
C GLY A 288 -13.07 -7.13 21.53
N ARG A 289 -12.20 -6.97 22.53
CA ARG A 289 -12.48 -7.12 23.96
C ARG A 289 -13.02 -5.84 24.60
N GLY A 290 -13.26 -4.78 23.83
CA GLY A 290 -13.76 -3.50 24.32
C GLY A 290 -12.68 -2.42 24.32
N ALA A 291 -12.76 -1.46 25.24
CA ALA A 291 -11.71 -0.46 25.39
C ALA A 291 -10.40 -1.13 25.86
N PRO A 292 -9.24 -0.81 25.26
CA PRO A 292 -7.99 -1.44 25.64
C PRO A 292 -7.59 -1.04 27.06
N ASP A 293 -7.34 -2.05 27.90
CA ASP A 293 -6.67 -1.87 29.18
C ASP A 293 -5.15 -1.75 28.98
N ARG A 294 -4.39 -1.64 30.08
CA ARG A 294 -2.92 -1.54 30.01
C ARG A 294 -2.25 -2.76 29.37
N ALA A 295 -2.84 -3.95 29.46
CA ALA A 295 -2.27 -5.15 28.84
C ALA A 295 -2.49 -5.12 27.33
N ALA A 296 -3.72 -4.81 26.90
CA ALA A 296 -4.06 -4.62 25.50
C ALA A 296 -3.24 -3.50 24.84
N GLU A 297 -3.06 -2.36 25.51
CA GLU A 297 -2.21 -1.26 25.01
C GLU A 297 -0.76 -1.72 24.76
N ARG A 298 -0.20 -2.54 25.65
CA ARG A 298 1.14 -3.11 25.45
C ARG A 298 1.19 -4.05 24.26
N GLU A 299 0.17 -4.89 24.08
CA GLU A 299 0.11 -5.79 22.93
C GLU A 299 -0.01 -5.01 21.61
N LEU A 300 -0.74 -3.89 21.60
CA LEU A 300 -0.87 -3.02 20.42
C LEU A 300 0.47 -2.35 20.05
N LEU A 301 1.32 -2.04 21.04
CA LEU A 301 2.69 -1.53 20.83
C LEU A 301 3.67 -2.56 20.25
N GLU A 302 3.25 -3.83 20.14
CA GLU A 302 4.03 -4.87 19.46
C GLU A 302 3.69 -4.97 17.97
N LEU A 303 2.67 -4.27 17.50
CA LEU A 303 2.20 -4.31 16.11
C LEU A 303 2.98 -3.31 15.27
N GLU A 304 3.96 -3.76 14.48
CA GLU A 304 4.72 -2.86 13.61
C GLU A 304 3.83 -2.19 12.55
N GLY A 305 4.04 -0.90 12.30
CA GLY A 305 3.26 -0.14 11.33
C GLY A 305 1.80 0.04 11.70
N PHE A 306 1.47 0.06 12.99
CA PHE A 306 0.11 0.19 13.49
C PHE A 306 -0.12 1.55 14.15
N ILE A 307 -1.26 2.18 13.88
CA ILE A 307 -1.71 3.38 14.57
C ILE A 307 -3.13 3.14 15.05
N TYR A 308 -3.45 3.55 16.28
CA TYR A 308 -4.80 3.50 16.84
C TYR A 308 -5.12 4.79 17.58
N ARG A 309 -6.35 5.25 17.47
CA ARG A 309 -6.87 6.35 18.28
C ARG A 309 -8.26 6.05 18.81
N ASP A 310 -8.53 6.59 19.98
CA ASP A 310 -9.88 6.77 20.51
C ASP A 310 -10.01 8.14 21.17
N ALA A 311 -11.15 8.39 21.83
CA ALA A 311 -11.44 9.67 22.49
C ALA A 311 -10.41 10.07 23.56
N SER A 312 -9.65 9.12 24.09
CA SER A 312 -8.74 9.30 25.24
C SER A 312 -7.30 8.85 24.96
N ARG A 313 -7.05 8.22 23.81
CA ARG A 313 -5.79 7.54 23.52
C ARG A 313 -5.33 7.75 22.09
N LEU A 314 -4.01 7.80 21.94
CA LEU A 314 -3.34 7.70 20.64
C LEU A 314 -2.15 6.77 20.76
N ILE A 315 -2.11 5.72 19.96
CA ILE A 315 -1.07 4.69 19.92
C ILE A 315 -0.42 4.74 18.55
N PHE A 316 0.89 4.93 18.52
CA PHE A 316 1.76 4.75 17.37
C PHE A 316 2.69 3.59 17.68
N SER A 317 2.58 2.51 16.93
CA SER A 317 3.39 1.30 17.13
C SER A 317 4.22 1.03 15.88
N GLY A 318 5.54 1.21 15.99
CA GLY A 318 6.43 1.16 14.84
C GLY A 318 5.95 2.04 13.69
N ALA A 319 5.41 3.24 13.98
CA ALA A 319 4.70 4.07 13.00
C ALA A 319 5.60 4.66 11.91
N GLY A 320 6.92 4.43 11.95
CA GLY A 320 7.87 4.68 10.86
C GLY A 320 8.12 3.47 9.94
N LEU A 321 7.62 2.28 10.31
CA LEU A 321 7.78 1.04 9.56
C LEU A 321 6.49 0.69 8.80
N SER A 322 6.64 0.09 7.63
CA SER A 322 5.57 -0.66 6.97
C SER A 322 5.78 -2.13 7.26
N ASN A 323 4.75 -2.78 7.77
CA ASN A 323 4.84 -4.19 8.12
C ASN A 323 4.96 -5.04 6.84
N ALA A 324 5.93 -5.94 6.83
CA ALA A 324 6.22 -6.80 5.70
C ALA A 324 6.93 -8.06 6.21
N GLY A 325 6.33 -9.23 5.97
CA GLY A 325 7.02 -10.52 6.20
C GLY A 325 8.26 -10.69 5.31
N PRO A 326 9.17 -11.62 5.62
CA PRO A 326 10.31 -11.93 4.75
C PRO A 326 9.85 -12.48 3.40
N ASP A 327 8.86 -13.36 3.42
CA ASP A 327 8.15 -13.98 2.29
C ASP A 327 6.63 -13.82 2.50
N LEU A 328 5.82 -14.53 1.70
CA LEU A 328 4.36 -14.55 1.79
C LEU A 328 3.78 -15.93 2.15
N ASP A 329 4.61 -16.90 2.53
CA ASP A 329 4.16 -18.27 2.84
C ASP A 329 3.33 -18.36 4.13
N TYR A 330 3.41 -17.33 4.96
CA TYR A 330 2.53 -17.14 6.10
C TYR A 330 1.05 -16.94 5.71
N GLY A 331 0.77 -16.63 4.44
CA GLY A 331 -0.57 -16.34 3.96
C GLY A 331 -1.52 -17.53 4.17
N VAL A 332 -2.72 -17.23 4.67
CA VAL A 332 -3.80 -18.22 4.80
C VAL A 332 -4.93 -17.79 3.90
N LEU A 333 -5.34 -18.67 2.97
CA LEU A 333 -6.46 -18.45 2.08
C LEU A 333 -7.57 -19.46 2.39
N ASP A 334 -8.75 -18.95 2.64
CA ASP A 334 -9.95 -19.74 2.87
C ASP A 334 -10.82 -19.70 1.61
N PHE A 335 -10.75 -20.78 0.83
CA PHE A 335 -11.49 -20.93 -0.41
C PHE A 335 -12.99 -21.08 -0.19
N SER A 336 -13.45 -21.41 1.03
CA SER A 336 -14.87 -21.49 1.36
C SER A 336 -15.55 -20.12 1.32
N LEU A 337 -14.79 -19.02 1.34
CA LEU A 337 -15.31 -17.66 1.23
C LEU A 337 -15.67 -17.27 -0.21
N LEU A 338 -15.19 -18.04 -1.20
CA LEU A 338 -15.50 -17.83 -2.61
C LEU A 338 -16.80 -18.54 -2.96
N ASP A 339 -17.68 -17.85 -3.67
CA ASP A 339 -18.93 -18.38 -4.22
C ASP A 339 -18.88 -18.47 -5.77
N ARG A 340 -19.98 -18.90 -6.39
CA ARG A 340 -20.05 -19.08 -7.85
C ARG A 340 -19.68 -17.82 -8.62
N ARG A 341 -20.03 -16.61 -8.14
CA ARG A 341 -19.75 -15.34 -8.84
C ARG A 341 -18.27 -14.98 -8.82
N ASP A 342 -17.54 -15.41 -7.79
CA ASP A 342 -16.13 -15.09 -7.62
C ASP A 342 -15.22 -15.87 -8.55
N VAL A 343 -15.61 -17.12 -8.85
CA VAL A 343 -14.81 -18.00 -9.68
C VAL A 343 -15.32 -18.10 -11.11
N MET A 344 -16.50 -17.53 -11.40
CA MET A 344 -17.17 -17.61 -12.71
C MET A 344 -16.31 -17.13 -13.88
N GLN A 345 -15.48 -16.13 -13.65
CA GLN A 345 -14.58 -15.55 -14.66
C GLN A 345 -13.12 -16.00 -14.50
N GLY A 346 -12.90 -17.04 -13.68
CA GLY A 346 -11.56 -17.46 -13.28
C GLY A 346 -11.14 -16.87 -11.93
N GLY A 347 -10.03 -17.39 -11.41
CA GLY A 347 -9.48 -16.99 -10.11
C GLY A 347 -8.45 -15.89 -10.27
N ALA A 348 -8.35 -14.99 -9.29
CA ALA A 348 -7.31 -13.96 -9.25
C ALA A 348 -6.36 -14.21 -8.07
N PHE A 349 -5.07 -14.21 -8.35
CA PHE A 349 -4.02 -14.39 -7.35
C PHE A 349 -2.97 -13.27 -7.43
N TYR A 350 -2.28 -13.09 -6.31
CA TYR A 350 -1.18 -12.17 -6.08
C TYR A 350 -0.21 -12.98 -5.26
N LEU A 351 0.66 -13.69 -5.96
CA LEU A 351 1.57 -14.66 -5.36
C LEU A 351 2.88 -14.01 -4.94
N SER A 352 3.08 -12.75 -5.27
CA SER A 352 4.24 -11.95 -4.91
C SER A 352 3.89 -10.48 -4.73
N ARG A 353 4.71 -9.79 -3.94
CA ARG A 353 4.61 -8.38 -3.56
C ARG A 353 5.90 -7.68 -3.96
N GLY A 354 5.78 -6.60 -4.72
CA GLY A 354 6.89 -5.77 -5.15
C GLY A 354 7.58 -6.22 -6.42
N CYS A 355 8.48 -5.36 -6.89
CA CYS A 355 9.28 -5.54 -8.09
C CYS A 355 10.73 -5.12 -7.78
N LEU A 356 11.69 -5.72 -8.46
CA LEU A 356 13.12 -5.37 -8.35
C LEU A 356 13.48 -4.04 -9.03
N SER A 357 12.51 -3.41 -9.71
CA SER A 357 12.68 -2.10 -10.35
C SER A 357 12.53 -0.95 -9.36
N SER A 358 13.12 0.20 -9.70
CA SER A 358 13.12 1.42 -8.87
C SER A 358 12.55 2.63 -9.62
N CYS A 359 11.46 2.45 -10.36
CA CYS A 359 10.86 3.49 -11.20
C CYS A 359 10.57 4.77 -10.42
N ASN A 360 10.77 5.93 -11.05
CA ASN A 360 10.76 7.24 -10.38
C ASN A 360 9.38 7.66 -9.87
N PHE A 361 8.32 7.17 -10.52
CA PHE A 361 6.93 7.52 -10.25
C PHE A 361 6.17 6.48 -9.40
N CYS A 362 6.70 5.26 -9.30
CA CYS A 362 5.96 4.15 -8.73
C CYS A 362 5.84 4.29 -7.20
N VAL A 363 4.60 4.11 -6.72
CA VAL A 363 4.18 4.16 -5.31
C VAL A 363 4.01 2.77 -4.68
N SER A 364 4.38 1.68 -5.38
CA SER A 364 4.35 0.34 -4.79
C SER A 364 5.21 0.30 -3.52
N LEU A 365 4.63 -0.21 -2.43
CA LEU A 365 5.26 -0.28 -1.11
C LEU A 365 6.53 -1.14 -1.09
N ASN A 366 6.63 -2.08 -2.02
CA ASN A 366 7.75 -3.01 -2.11
C ASN A 366 8.62 -2.69 -3.35
N LYS A 367 8.62 -1.46 -3.86
CA LYS A 367 9.52 -1.06 -4.94
C LYS A 367 10.99 -1.29 -4.57
N GLY A 368 11.75 -1.98 -5.41
CA GLY A 368 13.13 -2.39 -5.16
C GLY A 368 13.28 -3.62 -4.28
N ARG A 369 12.18 -4.29 -3.91
CA ARG A 369 12.17 -5.50 -3.09
C ARG A 369 11.15 -6.49 -3.65
N PHE A 370 11.52 -7.75 -3.74
CA PHE A 370 10.60 -8.80 -4.15
C PHE A 370 10.38 -9.77 -2.98
N ARG A 371 9.12 -10.11 -2.73
CA ARG A 371 8.71 -11.12 -1.74
C ARG A 371 7.63 -11.96 -2.35
N ALA A 372 7.64 -13.26 -2.11
CA ALA A 372 6.70 -14.13 -2.76
C ALA A 372 6.31 -15.34 -1.91
N VAL A 373 5.20 -15.95 -2.31
CA VAL A 373 4.78 -17.28 -1.92
C VAL A 373 5.65 -18.29 -2.65
N SER A 374 6.15 -19.33 -1.99
CA SER A 374 6.89 -20.43 -2.61
C SER A 374 6.04 -21.15 -3.66
N ALA A 375 6.70 -21.80 -4.62
CA ALA A 375 6.00 -22.55 -5.66
C ALA A 375 5.21 -23.74 -5.08
N GLU A 376 5.67 -24.31 -3.97
CA GLU A 376 4.97 -25.37 -3.23
C GLU A 376 3.66 -24.84 -2.65
N LYS A 377 3.71 -23.76 -1.86
CA LYS A 377 2.53 -23.14 -1.26
C LYS A 377 1.55 -22.63 -2.30
N ALA A 378 2.04 -22.03 -3.39
CA ALA A 378 1.22 -21.69 -4.54
C ALA A 378 0.52 -22.93 -5.11
N GLY A 379 1.24 -24.05 -5.25
CA GLY A 379 0.67 -25.34 -5.67
C GLY A 379 -0.48 -25.83 -4.79
N GLU A 380 -0.39 -25.66 -3.46
CA GLU A 380 -1.50 -25.98 -2.54
C GLU A 380 -2.73 -25.13 -2.83
N TRP A 381 -2.54 -23.81 -3.00
CA TRP A 381 -3.62 -22.89 -3.30
C TRP A 381 -4.28 -23.15 -4.64
N LEU A 382 -3.50 -23.53 -5.66
CA LEU A 382 -4.01 -23.91 -6.98
C LEU A 382 -4.90 -25.17 -6.91
N LYS A 383 -4.50 -26.16 -6.10
CA LYS A 383 -5.32 -27.36 -5.87
C LYS A 383 -6.62 -27.03 -5.15
N ALA A 384 -6.53 -26.27 -4.05
CA ALA A 384 -7.70 -25.86 -3.28
C ALA A 384 -8.67 -25.00 -4.10
N TYR A 385 -8.16 -24.12 -4.98
CA TYR A 385 -9.00 -23.39 -5.92
C TYR A 385 -9.76 -24.33 -6.87
N LYS A 386 -9.07 -25.31 -7.46
CA LYS A 386 -9.70 -26.28 -8.36
C LYS A 386 -10.76 -27.12 -7.65
N GLU A 387 -10.49 -27.53 -6.42
CA GLU A 387 -11.45 -28.23 -5.57
C GLU A 387 -12.67 -27.35 -5.33
N ARG A 388 -12.47 -26.06 -4.99
CA ARG A 388 -13.58 -25.13 -4.81
C ARG A 388 -14.43 -24.95 -6.08
N VAL A 389 -13.81 -24.87 -7.26
CA VAL A 389 -14.55 -24.83 -8.54
C VAL A 389 -15.36 -26.11 -8.73
N ARG A 390 -14.80 -27.28 -8.41
CA ARG A 390 -15.52 -28.56 -8.50
C ARG A 390 -16.68 -28.65 -7.51
N GLU A 391 -16.51 -28.18 -6.27
CA GLU A 391 -17.60 -28.11 -5.28
C GLU A 391 -18.75 -27.23 -5.78
N LEU A 392 -18.42 -26.08 -6.37
CA LEU A 392 -19.40 -25.10 -6.77
C LEU A 392 -20.13 -25.48 -8.08
N PHE A 393 -19.48 -26.18 -9.01
CA PHE A 393 -20.00 -26.44 -10.36
C PHE A 393 -20.07 -27.92 -10.78
N GLY A 394 -19.42 -28.82 -10.05
CA GLY A 394 -19.27 -30.22 -10.44
C GLY A 394 -18.55 -30.38 -11.78
N ALA A 395 -18.96 -31.38 -12.56
CA ALA A 395 -18.43 -31.65 -13.90
C ALA A 395 -18.82 -30.58 -14.94
N ALA A 396 -19.84 -29.76 -14.66
CA ALA A 396 -20.34 -28.71 -15.55
C ALA A 396 -19.63 -27.35 -15.38
N ALA A 397 -18.43 -27.34 -14.79
CA ALA A 397 -17.65 -26.11 -14.60
C ALA A 397 -17.32 -25.44 -15.94
N PRO A 398 -17.69 -24.16 -16.15
CA PRO A 398 -17.29 -23.43 -17.35
C PRO A 398 -15.76 -23.39 -17.47
N ALA A 399 -15.23 -23.59 -18.69
CA ALA A 399 -13.78 -23.62 -18.92
C ALA A 399 -13.05 -22.37 -18.40
N ARG A 400 -13.69 -21.20 -18.48
CA ARG A 400 -13.17 -19.93 -17.93
C ARG A 400 -12.90 -19.95 -16.42
N CYS A 401 -13.61 -20.78 -15.64
CA CYS A 401 -13.35 -20.96 -14.20
C CYS A 401 -12.00 -21.62 -13.93
N LEU A 402 -11.36 -22.21 -14.94
CA LEU A 402 -10.03 -22.84 -14.82
C LEU A 402 -8.89 -21.88 -15.19
N GLY A 403 -9.24 -20.66 -15.64
CA GLY A 403 -8.28 -19.60 -15.95
C GLY A 403 -7.92 -18.79 -14.71
N LEU A 404 -6.63 -18.51 -14.54
CA LEU A 404 -6.11 -17.76 -13.39
C LEU A 404 -5.42 -16.46 -13.82
N GLY A 405 -5.87 -15.33 -13.27
CA GLY A 405 -5.22 -14.03 -13.42
C GLY A 405 -4.19 -13.79 -12.32
N PHE A 406 -3.02 -13.27 -12.68
CA PHE A 406 -1.96 -12.90 -11.74
C PHE A 406 -1.70 -11.40 -11.79
N TYR A 407 -2.05 -10.70 -10.70
CA TYR A 407 -1.89 -9.25 -10.58
C TYR A 407 -0.57 -8.84 -9.92
N ASP A 408 0.33 -9.79 -9.67
CA ASP A 408 1.67 -9.56 -9.11
C ASP A 408 2.35 -8.34 -9.74
N ASP A 409 2.99 -7.48 -8.93
CA ASP A 409 3.72 -6.30 -9.44
C ASP A 409 4.76 -6.71 -10.52
N ASP A 410 5.33 -7.90 -10.38
CA ASP A 410 6.23 -8.51 -11.35
C ASP A 410 6.32 -10.03 -11.20
N PHE A 411 5.46 -10.77 -11.90
CA PHE A 411 5.37 -12.23 -11.79
C PHE A 411 6.69 -12.95 -12.15
N PHE A 412 7.48 -12.40 -13.09
CA PHE A 412 8.74 -12.97 -13.55
C PHE A 412 10.00 -12.41 -12.86
N ALA A 413 9.85 -11.63 -11.79
CA ALA A 413 11.00 -11.16 -11.02
C ALA A 413 11.91 -12.33 -10.59
N ASP A 414 11.28 -13.44 -10.17
CA ASP A 414 11.91 -14.76 -10.00
C ASP A 414 11.40 -15.73 -11.08
N ARG A 415 12.21 -15.91 -12.13
CA ARG A 415 11.90 -16.73 -13.32
C ARG A 415 11.73 -18.21 -13.01
N GLU A 416 12.58 -18.79 -12.16
CA GLU A 416 12.53 -20.22 -11.86
C GLU A 416 11.29 -20.56 -11.05
N ARG A 417 10.99 -19.73 -10.04
CA ARG A 417 9.75 -19.81 -9.29
C ARG A 417 8.53 -19.68 -10.22
N ALA A 418 8.53 -18.69 -11.12
CA ALA A 418 7.42 -18.47 -12.03
C ALA A 418 7.19 -19.68 -12.94
N LEU A 419 8.24 -20.28 -13.49
CA LEU A 419 8.12 -21.47 -14.34
C LEU A 419 7.64 -22.70 -13.57
N ASP A 420 8.06 -22.91 -12.32
CA ASP A 420 7.49 -23.99 -11.50
C ASP A 420 5.99 -23.77 -11.26
N ILE A 421 5.58 -22.55 -10.91
CA ILE A 421 4.15 -22.22 -10.73
C ILE A 421 3.36 -22.46 -12.02
N LEU A 422 3.83 -21.99 -13.18
CA LEU A 422 3.17 -22.25 -14.48
C LEU A 422 3.09 -23.75 -14.79
N GLY A 423 4.13 -24.51 -14.46
CA GLY A 423 4.12 -25.98 -14.56
C GLY A 423 3.07 -26.62 -13.65
N ARG A 424 2.92 -26.14 -12.41
CA ARG A 424 1.91 -26.61 -11.44
C ARG A 424 0.49 -26.28 -11.89
N ILE A 425 0.27 -25.09 -12.43
CA ILE A 425 -1.01 -24.67 -13.03
C ILE A 425 -1.43 -25.70 -14.09
N LYS A 426 -0.56 -25.99 -15.05
CA LYS A 426 -0.82 -26.95 -16.13
C LYS A 426 -1.07 -28.37 -15.60
N ARG A 427 -0.26 -28.85 -14.65
CA ARG A 427 -0.47 -30.16 -14.00
C ARG A 427 -1.80 -30.24 -13.24
N CYS A 428 -2.27 -29.12 -12.70
CA CYS A 428 -3.59 -29.03 -12.08
C CYS A 428 -4.72 -28.92 -13.13
N GLY A 429 -4.46 -28.94 -14.44
CA GLY A 429 -5.49 -28.71 -15.47
C GLY A 429 -6.11 -27.31 -15.40
N LEU A 430 -5.36 -26.35 -14.87
CA LEU A 430 -5.65 -24.92 -14.88
C LEU A 430 -4.78 -24.24 -15.95
N PHE A 431 -5.04 -22.98 -16.27
CA PHE A 431 -4.20 -22.18 -17.16
C PHE A 431 -4.08 -20.74 -16.67
N ALA A 432 -3.03 -20.03 -17.10
CA ALA A 432 -2.89 -18.60 -16.84
C ALA A 432 -3.81 -17.81 -17.78
N ALA A 433 -4.87 -17.23 -17.23
CA ALA A 433 -5.73 -16.30 -17.97
C ALA A 433 -4.96 -15.03 -18.35
N PHE A 434 -4.14 -14.51 -17.44
CA PHE A 434 -3.14 -13.49 -17.75
C PHE A 434 -2.13 -13.38 -16.61
N LEU A 435 -0.99 -12.75 -16.86
CA LEU A 435 -0.05 -12.33 -15.81
C LEU A 435 0.54 -10.94 -16.10
N GLN A 436 1.08 -10.29 -15.07
CA GLN A 436 1.74 -8.99 -15.16
C GLN A 436 3.24 -9.10 -14.91
N THR A 437 4.06 -8.38 -15.69
CA THR A 437 5.53 -8.34 -15.51
C THR A 437 6.16 -7.09 -16.14
N GLY A 438 7.47 -6.90 -15.94
CA GLY A 438 8.25 -5.83 -16.57
C GLY A 438 9.23 -6.35 -17.62
N ILE A 439 9.67 -5.46 -18.53
CA ILE A 439 10.67 -5.79 -19.58
C ILE A 439 11.95 -6.38 -19.00
N ARG A 440 12.43 -5.85 -17.85
CA ARG A 440 13.67 -6.30 -17.21
C ARG A 440 13.65 -7.78 -16.81
N SER A 441 12.47 -8.33 -16.54
CA SER A 441 12.31 -9.70 -16.06
C SER A 441 12.64 -10.75 -17.10
N PHE A 442 12.79 -10.35 -18.37
CA PHE A 442 13.25 -11.21 -19.47
C PHE A 442 14.77 -11.21 -19.65
N PHE A 443 15.51 -10.45 -18.84
CA PHE A 443 16.97 -10.31 -18.98
C PHE A 443 17.72 -10.92 -17.79
N ARG A 444 18.86 -11.54 -18.08
CA ARG A 444 19.84 -12.02 -17.10
C ARG A 444 21.19 -11.44 -17.46
N SER A 445 21.81 -10.72 -16.53
CA SER A 445 23.13 -10.08 -16.75
C SER A 445 23.18 -9.21 -18.01
N GLY A 446 22.11 -8.45 -18.27
CA GLY A 446 22.01 -7.53 -19.42
C GLY A 446 21.73 -8.19 -20.77
N ARG A 447 21.55 -9.52 -20.82
CA ARG A 447 21.21 -10.25 -22.06
C ARG A 447 19.84 -10.89 -21.93
N LEU A 448 19.14 -11.01 -23.06
CA LEU A 448 17.85 -11.69 -23.11
C LEU A 448 18.05 -13.15 -22.65
N ASP A 449 17.26 -13.58 -21.66
CA ASP A 449 17.41 -14.89 -21.04
C ASP A 449 16.79 -15.98 -21.93
N SER A 450 17.57 -16.46 -22.90
CA SER A 450 17.11 -17.49 -23.84
C SER A 450 16.73 -18.80 -23.12
N SER A 451 17.33 -19.10 -21.97
CA SER A 451 17.01 -20.31 -21.21
C SER A 451 15.62 -20.25 -20.60
N PHE A 452 15.25 -19.10 -20.04
CA PHE A 452 13.91 -18.81 -19.55
C PHE A 452 12.90 -18.81 -20.70
N LEU A 453 13.19 -18.06 -21.78
CA LEU A 453 12.29 -17.95 -22.91
C LEU A 453 12.01 -19.30 -23.59
N ARG A 454 13.01 -20.19 -23.73
CA ARG A 454 12.78 -21.53 -24.29
C ARG A 454 11.72 -22.32 -23.52
N ARG A 455 11.69 -22.17 -22.19
CA ARG A 455 10.75 -22.84 -21.28
C ARG A 455 9.40 -22.13 -21.17
N LEU A 456 9.33 -20.83 -21.49
CA LEU A 456 8.09 -20.08 -21.56
C LEU A 456 7.36 -20.44 -22.86
N ASP A 457 6.21 -21.11 -22.71
CA ASP A 457 5.43 -21.65 -23.82
C ASP A 457 4.00 -21.10 -23.80
N SER A 458 3.41 -20.88 -24.98
CA SER A 458 2.06 -20.33 -25.09
C SER A 458 0.98 -21.26 -24.54
N SER A 459 1.25 -22.58 -24.43
CA SER A 459 0.32 -23.53 -23.82
C SER A 459 0.02 -23.28 -22.34
N PHE A 460 0.84 -22.48 -21.63
CA PHE A 460 0.50 -22.07 -20.26
C PHE A 460 -0.73 -21.17 -20.19
N PHE A 461 -1.09 -20.51 -21.29
CA PHE A 461 -2.15 -19.51 -21.34
C PHE A 461 -3.43 -20.00 -22.04
N ARG A 462 -3.51 -21.31 -22.30
CA ARG A 462 -4.59 -21.93 -23.06
C ARG A 462 -5.22 -23.05 -22.23
N PRO A 463 -6.54 -23.25 -22.31
CA PRO A 463 -7.17 -24.42 -21.71
C PRO A 463 -6.71 -25.70 -22.42
N SER A 464 -6.76 -26.84 -21.72
CA SER A 464 -6.48 -28.13 -22.34
C SER A 464 -7.65 -28.52 -23.25
N GLY A 465 -7.44 -28.57 -24.57
CA GLY A 465 -8.40 -29.12 -25.54
C GLY A 465 -9.43 -28.14 -26.14
N GLY A 466 -9.19 -26.82 -26.14
CA GLY A 466 -10.10 -25.86 -26.77
C GLY A 466 -9.40 -24.64 -27.37
N ALA A 467 -10.04 -24.00 -28.35
CA ALA A 467 -9.62 -22.70 -28.86
C ALA A 467 -9.83 -21.65 -27.75
N ALA A 468 -8.74 -21.01 -27.30
CA ALA A 468 -8.86 -19.89 -26.38
C ALA A 468 -9.43 -18.68 -27.14
N GLU A 469 -10.37 -17.96 -26.52
CA GLU A 469 -10.73 -16.62 -26.96
C GLU A 469 -9.47 -15.76 -27.11
N GLU A 470 -9.46 -14.89 -28.11
CA GLU A 470 -8.37 -13.93 -28.28
C GLU A 470 -8.30 -13.02 -27.05
N LYS A 471 -7.21 -13.12 -26.30
CA LYS A 471 -6.96 -12.33 -25.09
C LYS A 471 -5.49 -11.99 -24.94
N THR A 472 -5.21 -11.01 -24.10
CA THR A 472 -3.85 -10.73 -23.63
C THR A 472 -3.39 -11.84 -22.67
N ASP A 473 -2.20 -12.40 -22.93
CA ASP A 473 -1.57 -13.39 -22.06
C ASP A 473 -0.68 -12.72 -21.02
N ILE A 474 0.09 -11.72 -21.44
CA ILE A 474 1.04 -11.00 -20.60
C ILE A 474 0.80 -9.49 -20.71
N PHE A 475 0.45 -8.85 -19.59
CA PHE A 475 0.50 -7.40 -19.49
C PHE A 475 1.91 -6.97 -19.08
N ILE A 476 2.50 -6.04 -19.84
CA ILE A 476 3.90 -5.62 -19.64
C ILE A 476 3.96 -4.15 -19.25
N GLY A 477 4.52 -3.86 -18.07
CA GLY A 477 4.78 -2.51 -17.56
C GLY A 477 5.88 -1.79 -18.33
N THR A 478 5.62 -1.45 -19.60
CA THR A 478 6.57 -0.80 -20.53
C THR A 478 6.63 0.70 -20.33
N GLU A 479 5.48 1.31 -20.11
CA GLU A 479 5.20 2.73 -19.84
C GLU A 479 5.51 3.69 -20.99
N ASN A 480 6.55 3.47 -21.79
CA ASN A 480 6.86 4.32 -22.94
C ASN A 480 7.78 3.60 -23.95
N PHE A 481 7.88 4.10 -25.17
CA PHE A 481 8.74 3.55 -26.23
C PHE A 481 9.83 4.53 -26.71
N CYS A 482 9.87 5.75 -26.15
CA CYS A 482 10.98 6.70 -26.34
C CYS A 482 12.05 6.50 -25.26
N ASP A 483 13.32 6.37 -25.67
CA ASP A 483 14.45 6.16 -24.76
C ASP A 483 14.64 7.30 -23.75
N ARG A 484 14.37 8.54 -24.17
CA ARG A 484 14.45 9.69 -23.26
C ARG A 484 13.38 9.61 -22.18
N GLU A 485 12.16 9.23 -22.53
CA GLU A 485 11.05 9.06 -21.58
C GLU A 485 11.31 7.88 -20.62
N LEU A 486 11.79 6.75 -21.14
CA LEU A 486 12.16 5.60 -20.33
C LEU A 486 13.24 5.93 -19.27
N ARG A 487 14.21 6.79 -19.62
CA ARG A 487 15.19 7.34 -18.67
C ARG A 487 14.53 8.23 -17.63
N THR A 488 13.66 9.16 -18.03
CA THR A 488 12.92 10.04 -17.12
C THR A 488 12.09 9.23 -16.11
N LEU A 489 11.42 8.18 -16.57
CA LEU A 489 10.61 7.28 -15.75
C LEU A 489 11.45 6.32 -14.88
N GLY A 490 12.75 6.19 -15.15
CA GLY A 490 13.66 5.33 -14.41
C GLY A 490 13.37 3.85 -14.63
N LYS A 491 13.04 3.45 -15.87
CA LYS A 491 12.66 2.07 -16.20
C LYS A 491 13.87 1.12 -16.26
N GLY A 492 15.06 1.64 -16.59
CA GLY A 492 16.30 0.86 -16.58
C GLY A 492 16.47 -0.08 -17.77
N TYR A 493 15.76 0.20 -18.87
CA TYR A 493 15.87 -0.43 -20.19
C TYR A 493 15.50 0.61 -21.25
N GLY A 494 15.80 0.34 -22.51
CA GLY A 494 15.45 1.17 -23.66
C GLY A 494 14.61 0.43 -24.69
N ARG A 495 14.48 1.06 -25.85
CA ARG A 495 13.73 0.58 -27.01
C ARG A 495 14.22 -0.79 -27.50
N LYS A 496 15.54 -0.99 -27.55
CA LYS A 496 16.13 -2.25 -28.02
C LYS A 496 15.68 -3.45 -27.18
N GLU A 497 15.62 -3.29 -25.86
CA GLU A 497 15.14 -4.34 -24.97
C GLU A 497 13.64 -4.60 -25.15
N ILE A 498 12.84 -3.56 -25.39
CA ILE A 498 11.42 -3.69 -25.70
C ILE A 498 11.23 -4.50 -26.98
N GLU A 499 11.90 -4.11 -28.08
CA GLU A 499 11.83 -4.80 -29.37
C GLU A 499 12.26 -6.28 -29.26
N ALA A 500 13.33 -6.56 -28.50
CA ALA A 500 13.80 -7.92 -28.28
C ALA A 500 12.77 -8.79 -27.53
N VAL A 501 12.14 -8.25 -26.47
CA VAL A 501 11.10 -8.96 -25.71
C VAL A 501 9.85 -9.16 -26.57
N THR A 502 9.38 -8.11 -27.25
CA THR A 502 8.21 -8.20 -28.12
C THR A 502 8.42 -9.23 -29.23
N GLY A 503 9.57 -9.23 -29.88
CA GLY A 503 9.90 -10.22 -30.91
C GLY A 503 9.95 -11.64 -30.36
N ALA A 504 10.60 -11.84 -29.21
CA ALA A 504 10.73 -13.17 -28.60
C ALA A 504 9.38 -13.76 -28.14
N LEU A 505 8.48 -12.94 -27.59
CA LEU A 505 7.14 -13.37 -27.20
C LEU A 505 6.24 -13.64 -28.42
N SER A 506 6.31 -12.78 -29.43
CA SER A 506 5.50 -12.91 -30.65
C SER A 506 5.90 -14.15 -31.46
N ALA A 507 7.20 -14.47 -31.53
CA ALA A 507 7.68 -15.71 -32.14
C ALA A 507 7.16 -17.00 -31.47
N LYS A 508 6.64 -16.88 -30.25
CA LYS A 508 6.04 -17.98 -29.46
C LYS A 508 4.51 -17.96 -29.47
N GLY A 509 3.90 -17.02 -30.19
CA GLY A 509 2.45 -16.83 -30.20
C GLY A 509 1.87 -16.37 -28.86
N ILE A 510 2.69 -15.72 -28.01
CA ILE A 510 2.25 -15.18 -26.73
C ILE A 510 1.76 -13.75 -26.97
N ARG A 511 0.46 -13.52 -26.74
CA ARG A 511 -0.16 -12.20 -26.92
C ARG A 511 0.20 -11.31 -25.74
N GLN A 512 0.72 -10.13 -26.01
CA GLN A 512 1.12 -9.18 -24.98
C GLN A 512 0.37 -7.85 -25.14
N SER A 513 0.23 -7.14 -24.02
CA SER A 513 -0.29 -5.77 -24.05
C SER A 513 0.53 -4.90 -23.13
N HIS A 514 1.01 -3.80 -23.68
CA HIS A 514 1.98 -2.95 -23.02
C HIS A 514 1.27 -1.76 -22.36
N HIS A 515 1.52 -1.52 -21.06
CA HIS A 515 1.10 -0.30 -20.39
C HIS A 515 1.79 0.91 -21.02
N LEU A 516 1.05 2.00 -21.18
CA LEU A 516 1.53 3.23 -21.82
C LEU A 516 1.13 4.46 -21.01
N ILE A 517 2.14 5.21 -20.60
CA ILE A 517 2.06 6.58 -20.08
C ILE A 517 2.53 7.49 -21.22
N MET A 518 1.58 8.18 -21.87
CA MET A 518 1.88 8.92 -23.09
C MET A 518 2.80 10.11 -22.85
N SER A 519 2.69 10.76 -21.69
CA SER A 519 3.47 11.96 -21.38
C SER A 519 3.74 12.15 -19.89
N ASN A 520 4.63 13.09 -19.59
CA ASN A 520 4.81 13.74 -18.29
C ASN A 520 5.15 15.23 -18.51
N VAL A 521 5.43 15.95 -17.42
CA VAL A 521 5.78 17.37 -17.44
C VAL A 521 6.93 17.71 -18.39
N PHE A 522 7.90 16.81 -18.56
CA PHE A 522 9.13 17.02 -19.36
C PHE A 522 9.03 16.54 -20.82
N THR A 523 7.88 15.98 -21.22
CA THR A 523 7.65 15.44 -22.55
C THR A 523 7.69 16.55 -23.61
N ARG A 524 8.42 16.30 -24.68
CA ARG A 524 8.55 17.16 -25.87
C ARG A 524 7.76 16.56 -27.03
N VAL A 525 7.47 17.40 -28.03
CA VAL A 525 6.75 16.96 -29.23
C VAL A 525 7.50 15.84 -29.99
N ALA A 526 8.84 15.86 -29.95
CA ALA A 526 9.67 14.83 -30.56
C ALA A 526 9.51 13.47 -29.88
N ASP A 527 9.40 13.43 -28.54
CA ASP A 527 9.25 12.17 -27.80
C ASP A 527 7.89 11.52 -28.11
N LEU A 528 6.82 12.31 -28.22
CA LEU A 528 5.48 11.81 -28.60
C LEU A 528 5.47 11.21 -30.01
N ARG A 529 6.15 11.87 -30.97
CA ARG A 529 6.26 11.39 -32.35
C ARG A 529 7.07 10.10 -32.44
N GLU A 530 8.20 10.04 -31.74
CA GLU A 530 9.01 8.83 -31.64
C GLU A 530 8.19 7.69 -31.04
N ASN A 531 7.56 7.92 -29.89
CA ASN A 531 6.74 6.93 -29.19
C ASN A 531 5.64 6.35 -30.12
N ALA A 532 4.92 7.20 -30.85
CA ALA A 532 3.90 6.78 -31.81
C ALA A 532 4.48 5.95 -32.96
N ALA A 533 5.60 6.40 -33.57
CA ALA A 533 6.25 5.70 -34.67
C ALA A 533 6.76 4.31 -34.26
N VAL A 534 7.30 4.17 -33.05
CA VAL A 534 7.74 2.85 -32.54
C VAL A 534 6.56 1.93 -32.32
N ILE A 535 5.47 2.42 -31.70
CA ILE A 535 4.27 1.62 -31.47
C ILE A 535 3.68 1.14 -32.81
N GLU A 536 3.60 2.00 -33.82
CA GLU A 536 3.10 1.65 -35.15
C GLU A 536 3.99 0.59 -35.82
N ALA A 537 5.30 0.76 -35.77
CA ALA A 537 6.26 -0.20 -36.32
C ALA A 537 6.15 -1.58 -35.64
N LEU A 538 6.02 -1.61 -34.31
CA LEU A 538 5.82 -2.84 -33.54
C LEU A 538 4.48 -3.51 -33.87
N LYS A 539 3.40 -2.75 -33.96
CA LYS A 539 2.08 -3.27 -34.37
C LYS A 539 2.13 -3.89 -35.77
N LYS A 540 2.77 -3.21 -36.73
CA LYS A 540 2.94 -3.73 -38.09
C LYS A 540 3.78 -5.01 -38.12
N SER A 541 4.84 -5.08 -37.33
CA SER A 541 5.80 -6.20 -37.36
C SER A 541 5.32 -7.43 -36.59
N TYR A 542 4.49 -7.24 -35.57
CA TYR A 542 4.17 -8.29 -34.60
C TYR A 542 2.66 -8.50 -34.39
N ALA A 543 1.81 -8.01 -35.28
CA ALA A 543 0.40 -8.37 -35.29
C ALA A 543 0.21 -9.90 -35.46
N PRO A 544 -0.78 -10.54 -34.80
CA PRO A 544 -1.74 -9.97 -33.86
C PRO A 544 -1.26 -10.03 -32.39
N TYR A 545 0.03 -10.32 -32.16
CA TYR A 545 0.54 -10.60 -30.83
C TYR A 545 0.83 -9.34 -30.02
N PHE A 546 1.13 -8.21 -30.68
CA PHE A 546 1.43 -6.92 -30.04
C PHE A 546 0.29 -5.92 -29.97
N ASP A 547 -0.01 -5.44 -28.75
CA ASP A 547 -0.92 -4.32 -28.53
C ASP A 547 -0.53 -3.39 -27.36
N ILE A 548 -1.21 -2.24 -27.30
CA ILE A 548 -1.15 -1.27 -26.21
C ILE A 548 -2.40 -1.42 -25.35
N LEU A 549 -2.21 -1.48 -24.04
CA LEU A 549 -3.32 -1.59 -23.10
C LEU A 549 -4.20 -0.34 -23.12
N ARG A 550 -5.53 -0.52 -23.22
CA ARG A 550 -6.53 0.55 -23.14
C ARG A 550 -7.32 0.50 -21.82
N PRO A 551 -7.69 1.67 -21.24
CA PRO A 551 -7.34 3.01 -21.70
C PRO A 551 -5.84 3.31 -21.50
N VAL A 552 -5.28 4.12 -22.39
CA VAL A 552 -3.90 4.62 -22.24
C VAL A 552 -3.88 5.69 -21.13
N THR A 553 -2.78 5.78 -20.39
CA THR A 553 -2.59 6.83 -19.39
C THR A 553 -2.11 8.11 -20.09
N PRO A 554 -2.89 9.20 -20.13
CA PRO A 554 -2.53 10.41 -20.87
C PRO A 554 -1.25 11.09 -20.36
N GLY A 555 -1.16 11.19 -19.04
CA GLY A 555 -0.11 11.87 -18.33
C GLY A 555 0.28 11.07 -17.09
N LEU A 556 1.56 11.10 -16.76
CA LEU A 556 2.08 10.54 -15.51
C LEU A 556 1.34 11.13 -14.31
N TYR A 557 1.08 10.34 -13.28
CA TYR A 557 0.66 10.89 -11.98
C TYR A 557 1.91 11.10 -11.13
N SER A 558 2.35 12.35 -10.99
CA SER A 558 3.45 12.71 -10.10
C SER A 558 2.99 12.76 -8.64
N PHE A 559 2.78 11.57 -8.06
CA PHE A 559 2.29 11.41 -6.70
C PHE A 559 3.18 12.07 -5.64
N TYR A 560 2.55 12.62 -4.60
CA TYR A 560 3.24 13.29 -3.50
C TYR A 560 4.31 12.39 -2.86
N GLY A 561 5.53 12.93 -2.72
CA GLY A 561 6.67 12.23 -2.14
C GLY A 561 7.41 11.28 -3.09
N THR A 562 7.00 11.14 -4.34
CA THR A 562 7.75 10.37 -5.35
C THR A 562 8.95 11.14 -5.92
N ALA A 563 9.85 10.44 -6.62
CA ALA A 563 11.00 11.08 -7.26
C ALA A 563 10.58 11.90 -8.49
N SER A 564 9.50 11.52 -9.18
CA SER A 564 8.93 12.34 -10.26
C SER A 564 8.37 13.65 -9.72
N CYS A 565 7.60 13.63 -8.64
CA CYS A 565 7.06 14.83 -7.99
C CYS A 565 8.17 15.81 -7.57
N ARG A 566 9.18 15.34 -6.83
CA ARG A 566 10.33 16.18 -6.43
C ARG A 566 11.05 16.79 -7.63
N ARG A 567 11.25 16.03 -8.70
CA ARG A 567 11.91 16.54 -9.91
C ARG A 567 11.11 17.65 -10.58
N VAL A 568 9.78 17.54 -10.60
CA VAL A 568 8.90 18.60 -11.13
C VAL A 568 9.01 19.86 -10.27
N GLU A 569 9.03 19.73 -8.95
CA GLU A 569 9.20 20.84 -8.00
C GLU A 569 10.57 21.51 -8.18
N GLU A 570 11.66 20.73 -8.19
CA GLU A 570 13.04 21.20 -8.38
C GLU A 570 13.24 21.92 -9.73
N ALA A 571 12.49 21.52 -10.76
CA ALA A 571 12.52 22.16 -12.07
C ALA A 571 11.69 23.45 -12.15
N GLY A 572 10.96 23.82 -11.08
CA GLY A 572 10.05 24.97 -11.09
C GLY A 572 8.80 24.74 -11.98
N LEU A 573 8.42 23.48 -12.23
CA LEU A 573 7.34 23.11 -13.14
C LEU A 573 6.11 22.55 -12.42
N ALA A 574 5.95 22.82 -11.13
CA ALA A 574 4.82 22.34 -10.33
C ALA A 574 3.44 22.71 -10.93
N ALA A 575 3.34 23.83 -11.65
CA ALA A 575 2.11 24.23 -12.34
C ALA A 575 1.65 23.25 -13.44
N TYR A 576 2.52 22.33 -13.89
CA TYR A 576 2.24 21.33 -14.92
C TYR A 576 1.98 19.93 -14.35
N ALA A 577 2.29 19.69 -13.07
CA ALA A 577 1.83 18.52 -12.34
C ALA A 577 0.45 18.85 -11.75
N ASN A 578 -0.60 18.69 -12.56
CA ASN A 578 -1.94 19.08 -12.17
C ASN A 578 -2.34 18.42 -10.85
N MET A 579 -2.96 19.19 -9.97
CA MET A 579 -3.54 18.69 -8.72
C MET A 579 -5.06 18.63 -8.88
N LYS A 580 -5.66 17.49 -8.51
CA LYS A 580 -7.13 17.36 -8.51
C LYS A 580 -7.73 18.17 -7.37
N THR A 581 -7.12 18.07 -6.20
CA THR A 581 -7.52 18.77 -4.97
C THR A 581 -6.38 18.74 -3.96
N THR A 582 -6.51 19.49 -2.86
CA THR A 582 -5.61 19.41 -1.71
C THR A 582 -6.44 19.01 -0.50
N LEU A 583 -6.06 17.92 0.16
CA LEU A 583 -6.60 17.58 1.47
C LEU A 583 -5.91 18.46 2.48
N SER A 584 -6.67 19.18 3.30
CA SER A 584 -6.13 20.15 4.24
C SER A 584 -6.85 20.09 5.57
N VAL A 585 -6.11 20.38 6.65
CA VAL A 585 -6.67 20.60 7.98
C VAL A 585 -6.51 22.08 8.34
N PRO A 586 -7.60 22.82 8.63
CA PRO A 586 -7.52 24.25 8.94
C PRO A 586 -6.51 24.55 10.06
N GLY A 587 -5.57 25.45 9.78
CA GLY A 587 -4.50 25.83 10.72
C GLY A 587 -3.26 24.94 10.73
N PHE A 588 -3.22 23.85 9.94
CA PHE A 588 -2.12 22.89 9.92
C PHE A 588 -1.64 22.55 8.50
N LYS A 589 -0.93 23.51 7.89
CA LYS A 589 -0.39 23.37 6.52
C LYS A 589 0.56 22.18 6.35
N GLU A 590 1.20 21.72 7.43
CA GLU A 590 2.05 20.53 7.41
C GLU A 590 1.33 19.22 7.00
N TYR A 591 -0.01 19.18 7.11
CA TYR A 591 -0.82 18.02 6.71
C TYR A 591 -1.54 18.25 5.39
N ASP A 592 -1.19 19.31 4.65
CA ASP A 592 -1.68 19.53 3.31
C ASP A 592 -1.15 18.41 2.40
N TYR A 593 -2.07 17.66 1.79
CA TYR A 593 -1.75 16.58 0.87
C TYR A 593 -2.28 16.90 -0.52
N PRO A 594 -1.40 17.20 -1.50
CA PRO A 594 -1.82 17.43 -2.88
C PRO A 594 -2.18 16.09 -3.55
N VAL A 595 -3.43 15.95 -3.98
CA VAL A 595 -3.91 14.76 -4.70
C VAL A 595 -3.58 14.91 -6.18
N ALA A 596 -2.89 13.93 -6.77
CA ALA A 596 -2.40 14.02 -8.14
C ALA A 596 -3.56 13.99 -9.17
N GLY A 597 -3.53 14.92 -10.13
CA GLY A 597 -4.53 15.10 -11.18
C GLY A 597 -4.06 14.74 -12.60
N GLY A 598 -2.84 14.22 -12.74
CA GLY A 598 -2.24 13.81 -14.02
C GLY A 598 -1.45 14.94 -14.70
N ASP A 599 -0.20 14.68 -15.02
CA ASP A 599 0.75 15.66 -15.54
C ASP A 599 0.40 16.09 -16.97
N THR A 600 0.67 17.35 -17.29
CA THR A 600 0.61 17.89 -18.66
C THR A 600 2.00 18.32 -19.12
N PRO A 601 2.38 18.13 -20.40
CA PRO A 601 3.66 18.62 -20.89
C PRO A 601 3.82 20.14 -20.74
N ALA A 602 4.98 20.60 -20.25
CA ALA A 602 5.33 22.02 -20.24
C ALA A 602 5.63 22.56 -21.65
N ASP A 603 6.05 21.69 -22.58
CA ASP A 603 6.16 22.00 -24.00
C ASP A 603 4.76 22.19 -24.60
N ARG A 604 4.45 23.42 -25.05
CA ARG A 604 3.15 23.78 -25.63
C ARG A 604 2.80 22.96 -26.88
N ALA A 605 3.79 22.63 -27.72
CA ALA A 605 3.57 21.83 -28.92
C ALA A 605 3.25 20.38 -28.55
N ALA A 606 3.94 19.84 -27.54
CA ALA A 606 3.64 18.51 -26.99
C ALA A 606 2.23 18.45 -26.38
N ALA A 607 1.86 19.44 -25.56
CA ALA A 607 0.53 19.51 -24.95
C ALA A 607 -0.61 19.63 -25.98
N LYS A 608 -0.39 20.37 -27.08
CA LYS A 608 -1.34 20.44 -28.20
C LYS A 608 -1.48 19.08 -28.90
N LEU A 609 -0.35 18.45 -29.24
CA LEU A 609 -0.35 17.15 -29.92
C LEU A 609 -1.01 16.06 -29.07
N LEU A 610 -0.70 16.01 -27.77
CA LEU A 610 -1.29 15.05 -26.84
C LEU A 610 -2.82 15.14 -26.81
N ARG A 611 -3.38 16.35 -26.70
CA ARG A 611 -4.84 16.55 -26.74
C ARG A 611 -5.45 16.02 -28.03
N THR A 612 -4.87 16.34 -29.19
CA THR A 612 -5.35 15.83 -30.48
C THR A 612 -5.25 14.30 -30.56
N ALA A 613 -4.18 13.71 -30.05
CA ALA A 613 -4.00 12.26 -30.05
C ALA A 613 -5.04 11.55 -29.15
N LEU A 614 -5.29 12.07 -27.95
CA LEU A 614 -6.28 11.52 -27.03
C LEU A 614 -7.71 11.65 -27.56
N SER A 615 -8.07 12.77 -28.19
CA SER A 615 -9.39 12.92 -28.82
C SER A 615 -9.62 11.90 -29.94
N ARG A 616 -8.57 11.55 -30.69
CA ARG A 616 -8.66 10.49 -31.71
C ARG A 616 -8.80 9.10 -31.08
N LEU A 617 -8.02 8.81 -30.03
CA LEU A 617 -8.10 7.54 -29.31
C LEU A 617 -9.42 7.33 -28.57
N ALA A 618 -10.08 8.40 -28.13
CA ALA A 618 -11.41 8.33 -27.52
C ALA A 618 -12.54 8.09 -28.53
N ALA A 619 -12.31 8.39 -29.81
CA ALA A 619 -13.27 8.19 -30.90
C ALA A 619 -13.16 6.80 -31.57
N THR A 620 -12.20 5.96 -31.16
CA THR A 620 -11.89 4.62 -31.70
C THR A 620 -11.94 3.57 -30.61
#